data_AF-A0A383EZ64-F1
#
_entry.id   AF-A0A383EZ64-F1
#
_cell.length_a   1.000
_cell.length_b   1.000
_cell.length_c   1.000
_cell.angle_alpha   90.00
_cell.angle_beta   90.00
_cell.angle_gamma   90.00
#
_symmetry.space_group_name_H-M   'P 1'
#
loop_
_entity.id
_entity.type
_entity.pdbx_description
1 polymer ?
#
loop_
_entity_poly.entity_id
_entity_poly.type
_entity_poly.pdbx_seq_one_letter_code
_entity_poly.pdbx_strand_id
1 'polypeptide(L)'
;MKKKIKLTILGLVLLVSSLACEPAVENLVGPSTSGFIVGITAHYGGVGIVVSSGTATIRIEVFTAGGVPVNGAIVEVSTTLGTLGAASLTTVNGIITTSLTAPDTAGTAYITATVENATATTTVPILAF
;
A
#
# COMPACT_ATOMS: atom_id res chain seq x y z
N MET A 1 -48.90 -28.07 -9.95
CA MET A 1 -48.01 -29.20 -10.33
C MET A 1 -47.72 -29.03 -11.81
N LYS A 2 -46.53 -28.72 -12.35
CA LYS A 2 -45.15 -29.07 -12.02
C LYS A 2 -44.21 -27.90 -12.37
N LYS A 3 -43.15 -27.78 -11.59
CA LYS A 3 -42.05 -26.81 -11.63
C LYS A 3 -40.90 -27.36 -12.48
N LYS A 4 -40.04 -26.46 -12.97
CA LYS A 4 -38.60 -26.60 -13.32
C LYS A 4 -38.24 -26.59 -14.82
N ILE A 5 -37.87 -25.40 -15.30
CA ILE A 5 -36.78 -25.26 -16.28
C ILE A 5 -35.54 -24.88 -15.46
N LYS A 6 -34.59 -25.80 -15.36
CA LYS A 6 -33.27 -25.58 -14.75
C LYS A 6 -32.31 -25.49 -15.93
N LEU A 7 -32.05 -24.26 -16.38
CA LEU A 7 -31.01 -23.97 -17.35
C LEU A 7 -29.69 -23.92 -16.58
N THR A 8 -28.98 -25.05 -16.58
CA THR A 8 -27.69 -25.21 -15.93
C THR A 8 -26.65 -24.45 -16.75
N ILE A 9 -26.37 -23.20 -16.37
CA ILE A 9 -25.22 -22.44 -16.88
C ILE A 9 -23.98 -23.03 -16.20
N LEU A 10 -23.27 -23.87 -16.94
CA LEU A 10 -21.90 -24.30 -16.65
C LEU A 10 -21.00 -23.08 -16.87
N GLY A 11 -20.96 -22.20 -15.87
CA GLY A 11 -20.11 -21.02 -15.85
C GLY A 11 -18.65 -21.46 -15.73
N LEU A 12 -17.97 -21.50 -16.87
CA LEU A 12 -16.52 -21.51 -16.98
C LEU A 12 -15.99 -20.26 -16.26
N VAL A 13 -15.74 -20.38 -14.95
CA VAL A 13 -14.96 -19.41 -14.20
C VAL A 13 -13.55 -19.48 -14.77
N LEU A 14 -13.24 -18.50 -15.64
CA LEU A 14 -11.89 -18.20 -16.03
C LEU A 14 -11.12 -17.88 -14.74
N LEU A 15 -10.38 -18.87 -14.23
CA LEU A 15 -9.24 -18.63 -13.35
C LEU A 15 -8.26 -17.78 -14.15
N VAL A 16 -8.43 -16.46 -14.10
CA VAL A 16 -7.36 -15.52 -14.40
C VAL A 16 -6.38 -15.69 -13.24
N SER A 17 -5.50 -16.68 -13.41
CA SER A 17 -4.34 -16.92 -12.57
C SER A 17 -3.38 -15.77 -12.84
N SER A 18 -3.67 -14.60 -12.25
CA SER A 18 -2.73 -13.50 -12.26
C SER A 18 -1.56 -13.92 -11.39
N LEU A 19 -0.50 -14.45 -12.01
CA LEU A 19 0.85 -14.48 -11.47
C LEU A 19 1.41 -13.04 -11.32
N ALA A 20 0.58 -12.07 -10.95
CA ALA A 20 1.04 -10.86 -10.34
C ALA A 20 1.43 -11.28 -8.92
N CYS A 21 2.73 -11.44 -8.68
CA CYS A 21 3.29 -11.29 -7.35
C CYS A 21 3.09 -9.81 -6.96
N GLU A 22 1.84 -9.40 -6.80
CA GLU A 22 1.54 -8.12 -6.21
C GLU A 22 1.70 -8.35 -4.71
N PRO A 23 2.71 -7.75 -4.07
CA PRO A 23 2.91 -7.96 -2.64
C PRO A 23 1.62 -7.54 -1.95
N ALA A 24 1.08 -8.46 -1.14
CA ALA A 24 -0.07 -8.16 -0.32
C ALA A 24 0.23 -6.90 0.50
N VAL A 25 -0.78 -6.05 0.70
CA VAL A 25 -0.63 -4.91 1.59
C VAL A 25 -0.31 -5.43 2.99
N GLU A 26 0.90 -5.15 3.45
CA GLU A 26 1.47 -5.82 4.63
C GLU A 26 0.86 -5.30 5.93
N ASN A 27 0.27 -4.10 5.90
CA ASN A 27 -0.33 -3.48 7.07
C ASN A 27 -1.60 -2.70 6.69
N LEU A 28 -2.76 -3.17 7.15
CA LEU A 28 -4.05 -2.50 7.00
C LEU A 28 -4.54 -2.00 8.35
N VAL A 29 -4.84 -0.71 8.45
CA VAL A 29 -5.28 -0.05 9.70
C VAL A 29 -6.52 0.78 9.46
N GLY A 30 -7.48 0.70 10.37
CA GLY A 30 -8.72 1.47 10.34
C GLY A 30 -9.82 0.83 11.20
N PRO A 31 -11.04 1.38 11.15
CA PRO A 31 -11.43 2.56 10.37
C PRO A 31 -10.87 3.88 10.96
N SER A 32 -10.65 4.85 10.09
CA SER A 32 -10.46 6.26 10.43
C SER A 32 -11.78 6.90 10.86
N THR A 33 -11.77 8.20 11.22
CA THR A 33 -12.95 8.97 11.64
C THR A 33 -14.03 8.97 10.55
N SER A 34 -13.63 9.05 9.28
CA SER A 34 -14.51 8.97 8.11
C SER A 34 -14.78 7.54 7.62
N GLY A 35 -14.29 6.51 8.32
CA GLY A 35 -14.52 5.12 7.96
C GLY A 35 -13.53 4.54 6.95
N PHE A 36 -12.36 5.17 6.76
CA PHE A 36 -11.35 4.70 5.82
C PHE A 36 -10.41 3.68 6.45
N ILE A 37 -9.92 2.76 5.62
CA ILE A 37 -8.87 1.81 5.94
C ILE A 37 -7.67 2.24 5.10
N VAL A 38 -6.53 2.42 5.76
CA VAL A 38 -5.25 2.75 5.14
C VAL A 38 -4.37 1.51 5.11
N GLY A 39 -3.74 1.30 3.97
CA GLY A 39 -2.79 0.25 3.72
C GLY A 39 -1.47 0.81 3.24
N ILE A 40 -0.33 0.28 3.70
CA ILE A 40 1.00 0.72 3.24
C ILE A 40 1.90 -0.47 2.92
N THR A 41 2.64 -0.36 1.81
CA THR A 41 3.65 -1.33 1.36
C THR A 41 4.88 -0.59 0.85
N ALA A 42 6.07 -1.10 1.17
CA ALA A 42 7.32 -0.63 0.59
C ALA A 42 7.82 -1.61 -0.47
N HIS A 43 8.24 -1.08 -1.62
CA HIS A 43 8.79 -1.84 -2.74
C HIS A 43 10.24 -1.43 -2.95
N TYR A 44 11.15 -2.39 -2.81
CA TYR A 44 12.58 -2.25 -3.05
C TYR A 44 13.15 -3.59 -3.49
N GLY A 45 14.32 -3.56 -4.15
CA GLY A 45 14.98 -4.78 -4.62
C GLY A 45 15.71 -5.52 -3.50
N GLY A 46 15.75 -6.85 -3.58
CA GLY A 46 16.58 -7.68 -2.69
C GLY A 46 16.18 -7.59 -1.21
N VAL A 47 17.18 -7.41 -0.34
CA VAL A 47 17.02 -7.39 1.13
C VAL A 47 16.94 -5.98 1.72
N GLY A 48 17.01 -4.93 0.89
CA GLY A 48 17.04 -3.54 1.33
C GLY A 48 17.60 -2.59 0.27
N ILE A 49 17.65 -1.30 0.61
CA ILE A 49 18.26 -0.25 -0.22
C ILE A 49 19.66 0.10 0.28
N VAL A 50 20.54 0.54 -0.59
CA VAL A 50 21.92 0.92 -0.22
C VAL A 50 21.97 2.37 0.23
N VAL A 51 22.80 2.69 1.24
CA VAL A 51 23.09 4.09 1.63
C VAL A 51 23.47 4.97 0.44
N SER A 52 23.19 6.28 0.55
CA SER A 52 23.55 7.35 -0.39
C SER A 52 22.95 7.28 -1.81
N SER A 53 22.40 6.14 -2.24
CA SER A 53 21.97 5.93 -3.64
C SER A 53 20.71 5.10 -3.80
N GLY A 54 20.39 4.26 -2.81
CA GLY A 54 19.24 3.37 -2.87
C GLY A 54 17.91 4.11 -2.77
N THR A 55 16.91 3.60 -3.47
CA THR A 55 15.55 4.12 -3.43
C THR A 55 14.53 3.00 -3.25
N ALA A 56 13.43 3.31 -2.57
CA ALA A 56 12.26 2.45 -2.44
C ALA A 56 11.01 3.21 -2.91
N THR A 57 10.05 2.49 -3.49
CA THR A 57 8.72 3.03 -3.77
C THR A 57 7.79 2.66 -2.64
N ILE A 58 7.18 3.65 -2.00
CA ILE A 58 6.17 3.48 -0.97
C ILE A 58 4.80 3.60 -1.65
N ARG A 59 4.02 2.52 -1.60
CA ARG A 59 2.65 2.47 -2.08
C ARG A 59 1.70 2.53 -0.90
N ILE A 60 0.72 3.41 -0.98
CA ILE A 60 -0.33 3.53 0.04
C ILE A 60 -1.67 3.43 -0.65
N GLU A 61 -2.57 2.68 -0.02
CA GLU A 61 -3.91 2.38 -0.51
C GLU A 61 -4.93 2.83 0.54
N VAL A 62 -6.00 3.48 0.12
CA VAL A 62 -7.08 3.96 0.98
C VAL A 62 -8.42 3.52 0.41
N PHE A 63 -9.16 2.78 1.21
CA PHE A 63 -10.46 2.24 0.85
C PHE A 63 -11.46 2.40 2.00
N THR A 64 -12.75 2.38 1.71
CA THR A 64 -13.80 2.36 2.73
C THR A 64 -13.87 0.98 3.40
N ALA A 65 -14.55 0.86 4.53
CA ALA A 65 -14.86 -0.44 5.15
C ALA A 65 -15.58 -1.44 4.20
N GLY A 66 -16.25 -0.94 3.15
CA GLY A 66 -16.87 -1.76 2.10
C GLY A 66 -15.92 -2.19 0.97
N GLY A 67 -14.62 -1.88 1.06
CA GLY A 67 -13.62 -2.21 0.05
C GLY A 67 -13.64 -1.29 -1.18
N VAL A 68 -14.33 -0.15 -1.11
CA VAL A 68 -14.40 0.82 -2.23
C VAL A 68 -13.20 1.78 -2.14
N PRO A 69 -12.40 1.94 -3.22
CA PRO A 69 -11.29 2.90 -3.25
C PRO A 69 -11.77 4.33 -2.98
N VAL A 70 -11.06 5.07 -2.13
CA VAL A 70 -11.40 6.45 -1.76
C VAL A 70 -10.61 7.43 -2.63
N ASN A 71 -11.30 8.29 -3.36
CA ASN A 71 -10.67 9.38 -4.11
C ASN A 71 -10.67 10.66 -3.26
N GLY A 72 -9.57 11.41 -3.25
CA GLY A 72 -9.50 12.67 -2.53
C GLY A 72 -9.11 12.58 -1.04
N ALA A 73 -8.75 11.40 -0.53
CA ALA A 73 -8.24 11.28 0.83
C ALA A 73 -6.81 11.84 0.90
N ILE A 74 -6.55 12.70 1.90
CA ILE A 74 -5.21 13.22 2.16
C ILE A 74 -4.49 12.24 3.08
N VAL A 75 -3.30 11.82 2.66
CA VAL A 75 -2.43 10.94 3.44
C VAL A 75 -1.16 11.69 3.79
N GLU A 76 -0.86 11.76 5.08
CA GLU A 76 0.40 12.27 5.60
C GLU A 76 1.40 11.11 5.78
N VAL A 77 2.59 11.25 5.25
CA VAL A 77 3.65 10.23 5.22
C VAL A 77 4.90 10.79 5.89
N SER A 78 5.49 10.02 6.81
CA SER A 78 6.75 10.36 7.47
C SER A 78 7.70 9.17 7.47
N THR A 79 8.99 9.47 7.63
CA THR A 79 10.05 8.45 7.74
C THR A 79 11.01 8.80 8.85
N THR A 80 11.56 7.80 9.54
CA THR A 80 12.61 8.00 10.56
C THR A 80 14.00 8.18 9.95
N LEU A 81 14.24 7.64 8.75
CA LEU A 81 15.51 7.70 8.03
C LEU A 81 15.26 7.97 6.55
N GLY A 82 16.19 8.68 5.90
CA GLY A 82 16.08 9.05 4.50
C GLY A 82 15.12 10.20 4.23
N THR A 83 14.82 10.42 2.96
CA THR A 83 14.00 11.54 2.49
C THR A 83 12.87 11.03 1.63
N LEU A 84 11.64 11.48 1.92
CA LEU A 84 10.47 11.19 1.09
C LEU A 84 10.38 12.17 -0.09
N GLY A 85 9.94 11.71 -1.26
CA GLY A 85 9.69 12.57 -2.42
C GLY A 85 8.57 13.58 -2.13
N ALA A 86 7.40 13.06 -1.74
CA ALA A 86 6.31 13.85 -1.16
C ALA A 86 5.89 13.24 0.18
N ALA A 87 5.61 14.10 1.16
CA ALA A 87 5.18 13.73 2.51
C ALA A 87 3.67 13.93 2.73
N SER A 88 2.96 14.59 1.81
CA SER A 88 1.50 14.70 1.84
C SER A 88 0.98 14.52 0.41
N LEU A 89 0.08 13.56 0.21
CA LEU A 89 -0.48 13.25 -1.11
C LEU A 89 -1.98 13.00 -1.00
N THR A 90 -2.69 13.30 -2.09
CA THR A 90 -4.11 13.04 -2.21
C THR A 90 -4.34 11.82 -3.09
N THR A 91 -5.16 10.88 -2.63
CA THR A 91 -5.46 9.65 -3.38
C THR A 91 -6.16 9.91 -4.70
N VAL A 92 -5.72 9.19 -5.73
CA VAL A 92 -6.43 9.04 -7.00
C VAL A 92 -6.77 7.57 -7.17
N ASN A 93 -8.07 7.27 -7.28
CA ASN A 93 -8.56 5.88 -7.32
C ASN A 93 -8.09 5.03 -6.12
N GLY A 94 -8.05 5.63 -4.92
CA GLY A 94 -7.63 4.97 -3.69
C GLY A 94 -6.14 4.71 -3.55
N ILE A 95 -5.29 5.17 -4.48
CA ILE A 95 -3.86 4.88 -4.46
C ILE A 95 -3.04 6.17 -4.48
N ILE A 96 -1.93 6.16 -3.75
CA ILE A 96 -0.82 7.11 -3.90
C ILE A 96 0.52 6.36 -3.89
N THR A 97 1.53 6.97 -4.49
CA THR A 97 2.91 6.49 -4.44
C THR A 97 3.86 7.63 -4.13
N THR A 98 4.84 7.40 -3.26
CA THR A 98 5.96 8.31 -3.00
C THR A 98 7.27 7.52 -2.99
N SER A 99 8.40 8.18 -3.18
CA SER A 99 9.72 7.54 -3.10
C SER A 99 10.33 7.78 -1.73
N LEU A 100 11.10 6.81 -1.23
CA LEU A 100 12.06 6.98 -0.15
C LEU A 100 13.46 6.91 -0.74
N THR A 101 14.27 7.93 -0.51
CA THR A 101 15.71 7.95 -0.87
C THR A 101 16.55 7.69 0.39
N ALA A 102 17.51 6.76 0.28
CA ALA A 102 18.38 6.40 1.39
C ALA A 102 19.27 7.58 1.85
N PRO A 103 19.50 7.72 3.17
CA PRO A 103 20.52 8.63 3.70
C PRO A 103 21.92 7.99 3.63
N ASP A 104 22.93 8.68 4.16
CA ASP A 104 24.31 8.17 4.25
C ASP A 104 24.55 7.23 5.46
N THR A 105 23.50 6.88 6.20
CA THR A 105 23.57 6.04 7.40
C THR A 105 22.71 4.79 7.24
N ALA A 106 23.31 3.61 7.51
CA ALA A 106 22.59 2.35 7.52
C ALA A 106 21.64 2.24 8.72
N GLY A 107 20.58 1.45 8.58
CA GLY A 107 19.57 1.28 9.61
C GLY A 107 18.25 0.74 9.05
N THR A 108 17.16 0.91 9.78
CA THR A 108 15.81 0.60 9.29
C THR A 108 14.99 1.87 9.28
N ALA A 109 14.52 2.28 8.09
CA ALA A 109 13.55 3.36 7.97
C ALA A 109 12.18 2.83 8.34
N TYR A 110 11.52 3.47 9.29
CA TYR A 110 10.11 3.23 9.60
C TYR A 110 9.29 4.30 8.90
N ILE A 111 8.45 3.86 7.97
CA ILE A 111 7.59 4.74 7.18
C ILE A 111 6.19 4.64 7.75
N THR A 112 5.62 5.79 8.05
CA THR A 112 4.29 5.91 8.65
C THR A 112 3.38 6.65 7.69
N ALA A 113 2.26 6.05 7.29
CA ALA A 113 1.18 6.70 6.55
C ALA A 113 -0.03 6.88 7.46
N THR A 114 -0.54 8.11 7.52
CA THR A 114 -1.69 8.47 8.35
C THR A 114 -2.79 9.08 7.50
N VAL A 115 -3.99 8.55 7.67
CA VAL A 115 -5.24 9.10 7.13
C VAL A 115 -6.14 9.42 8.31
N GLU A 116 -6.32 10.71 8.59
CA GLU A 116 -7.01 11.21 9.80
C GLU A 116 -6.37 10.65 11.08
N ASN A 117 -7.02 9.71 11.76
CA ASN A 117 -6.56 9.04 12.97
C ASN A 117 -6.13 7.57 12.74
N ALA A 118 -6.19 7.07 11.50
CA ALA A 118 -5.74 5.73 11.16
C ALA A 118 -4.30 5.79 10.65
N THR A 119 -3.41 5.01 11.26
CA THR A 119 -1.97 5.07 11.01
C THR A 119 -1.43 3.67 10.71
N ALA A 120 -0.91 3.48 9.50
CA ALA A 120 -0.24 2.26 9.09
C ALA A 120 1.27 2.50 8.93
N THR A 121 2.06 1.46 9.17
CA THR A 121 3.53 1.51 9.10
C THR A 121 4.10 0.39 8.25
N THR A 122 5.18 0.66 7.55
CA THR A 122 6.05 -0.34 6.89
C THR A 122 7.52 -0.01 7.18
N THR A 123 8.43 -0.91 6.81
CA THR A 123 9.87 -0.74 7.05
C THR A 123 10.69 -0.96 5.78
N VAL A 124 11.76 -0.19 5.64
CA VAL A 124 12.76 -0.36 4.58
C VAL A 124 14.15 -0.51 5.23
N PRO A 125 14.80 -1.67 5.08
CA PRO A 125 16.20 -1.84 5.48
C PRO A 125 17.13 -1.00 4.61
N ILE A 126 18.05 -0.27 5.24
CA ILE A 126 19.09 0.54 4.60
C ILE A 126 20.45 -0.06 4.97
N LEU A 127 21.23 -0.45 3.96
CA LEU A 127 22.42 -1.27 4.11
C LEU A 127 23.67 -0.46 3.76
N ALA A 128 24.73 -0.64 4.56
CA ALA A 128 26.08 -0.20 4.23
C ALA A 128 26.89 -1.42 3.76
N PHE A 129 27.53 -1.30 2.61
CA PHE A 129 28.42 -2.32 2.02
C PHE A 129 29.81 -1.73 1.83
#